data_AF-A0A843S6U3-F1
#
_entry.id   AF-A0A843S6U3-F1
#
_cell.length_a   1.000
_cell.length_b   1.000
_cell.length_c   1.000
_cell.angle_alpha   90.00
_cell.angle_beta   90.00
_cell.angle_gamma   90.00
#
_symmetry.space_group_name_H-M   'P 1'
#
loop_
_entity.id
_entity.type
_entity.pdbx_description
1 polymer ?
#
loop_
_entity_poly.entity_id
_entity_poly.type
_entity_poly.pdbx_seq_one_letter_code
_entity_poly.pdbx_strand_id
1 'polypeptide(L)'
;MPRNALPVRKLREQPDLDQLKRQTKELLAAFQAGEPSAVAEVSLHYRGADASTFALHDSQLVLARAHGFDSWPKLKAYVDGVTVGHVCEAIERGDLPAVREMLRRRPELVDLEWPGHGETRRLHVAVLRRDPLAVQLLMEHSADARRGIWPHRDATSPV
;
A
#
# COMPACT_ATOMS: atom_id res chain seq x y z
N MET A 1 3.91 -14.02 19.69
CA MET A 1 2.91 -13.02 20.07
C MET A 1 3.42 -11.65 19.66
N PRO A 2 2.93 -10.98 18.60
CA PRO A 2 3.35 -9.62 18.33
C PRO A 2 2.66 -8.70 19.36
N ARG A 3 3.46 -7.86 20.04
CA ARG A 3 2.95 -6.83 20.97
C ARG A 3 2.22 -5.77 20.17
N ASN A 4 0.89 -5.82 20.21
CA ASN A 4 0.03 -4.77 19.70
C ASN A 4 0.23 -3.54 20.59
N ALA A 5 1.03 -2.57 20.15
CA ALA A 5 1.12 -1.27 20.81
C ALA A 5 -0.22 -0.56 20.59
N LEU A 6 -0.86 -0.12 21.68
CA LEU A 6 -2.11 0.64 21.62
C LEU A 6 -1.94 1.85 20.70
N PRO A 7 -2.92 2.17 19.82
CA PRO A 7 -2.80 3.28 18.87
C PRO A 7 -2.70 4.60 19.64
N VAL A 8 -1.52 5.24 19.57
CA VAL A 8 -1.26 6.53 20.23
C VAL A 8 -1.99 7.66 19.50
N ARG A 9 -2.22 7.49 18.19
CA ARG A 9 -2.93 8.47 17.35
C ARG A 9 -4.33 7.96 16.99
N LYS A 10 -5.37 8.60 17.53
CA LYS A 10 -6.75 8.36 17.07
C LYS A 10 -6.92 8.94 15.67
N LEU A 11 -7.40 8.10 14.75
CA LEU A 11 -7.89 8.57 13.46
C LEU A 11 -9.12 9.44 13.68
N ARG A 12 -9.18 10.59 13.00
CA ARG A 12 -10.38 11.41 12.91
C ARG A 12 -11.49 10.62 12.21
N GLU A 13 -12.75 11.00 12.44
CA GLU A 13 -13.92 10.35 11.81
C GLU A 13 -13.87 10.37 10.27
N GLN A 14 -13.17 11.36 9.68
CA GLN A 14 -12.79 11.39 8.28
C GLN A 14 -11.27 11.55 8.18
N PRO A 15 -10.51 10.45 8.10
CA PRO A 15 -9.08 10.55 7.87
C PRO A 15 -8.83 11.03 6.44
N ASP A 16 -7.86 11.93 6.27
CA ASP A 16 -7.46 12.47 4.97
C ASP A 16 -6.04 11.98 4.64
N LEU A 17 -5.89 11.38 3.46
CA LEU A 17 -4.62 10.76 3.07
C LEU A 17 -3.51 11.81 2.87
N ASP A 18 -3.82 12.99 2.34
CA ASP A 18 -2.83 14.03 2.12
C ASP A 18 -2.33 14.62 3.44
N GLN A 19 -3.22 14.72 4.43
CA GLN A 19 -2.85 15.06 5.79
C GLN A 19 -1.93 13.99 6.42
N LEU A 20 -2.21 12.70 6.24
CA LEU A 20 -1.33 11.64 6.71
C LEU A 20 0.04 11.69 6.01
N LYS A 21 0.09 11.90 4.69
CA LYS A 21 1.35 12.09 3.96
C LYS A 21 2.15 13.27 4.52
N ARG A 22 1.48 14.38 4.84
CA ARG A 22 2.12 15.54 5.47
C ARG A 22 2.70 15.18 6.84
N GLN A 23 1.94 14.46 7.67
CA GLN A 23 2.40 13.98 8.97
C GLN A 23 3.62 13.07 8.87
N THR A 24 3.73 12.21 7.84
CA THR A 24 4.94 11.38 7.65
C THR A 24 6.19 12.22 7.35
N LYS A 25 6.05 13.32 6.59
CA LYS A 25 7.16 14.23 6.30
C LYS A 25 7.56 15.05 7.52
N GLU A 26 6.56 15.54 8.27
CA GLU A 26 6.78 16.27 9.51
C GLU A 26 7.47 15.40 10.57
N LEU A 27 7.04 14.14 10.72
CA LEU A 27 7.67 13.18 11.63
C LEU A 27 9.13 12.87 11.24
N LEU A 28 9.39 12.70 9.95
CA LEU A 28 10.76 12.49 9.44
C LEU A 28 11.67 13.67 9.81
N ALA A 29 11.22 14.89 9.50
CA ALA A 29 11.99 16.11 9.79
C ALA A 29 12.21 16.30 11.30
N ALA A 30 11.17 16.10 12.11
CA ALA A 30 11.26 16.22 13.56
C ALA A 30 12.20 15.16 14.19
N PHE A 31 12.16 13.93 13.69
CA PHE A 31 13.07 12.87 14.14
C PHE A 31 14.53 13.17 13.77
N GLN A 32 14.78 13.63 12.54
CA GLN A 32 16.11 14.04 12.09
C GLN A 32 16.65 15.26 12.86
N ALA A 33 15.76 16.17 13.29
CA ALA A 33 16.11 17.29 14.16
C ALA A 33 16.32 16.90 15.64
N GLY A 34 16.05 15.65 16.01
CA GLY A 34 16.20 15.16 17.39
C GLY A 34 15.08 15.63 18.34
N GLU A 35 13.92 16.02 17.83
CA GLU A 35 12.79 16.47 18.65
C GLU A 35 12.35 15.37 19.64
N PRO A 36 12.30 15.64 20.96
CA PRO A 36 12.06 14.60 21.98
C PRO A 36 10.75 13.82 21.77
N SER A 37 9.70 14.50 21.32
CA SER A 37 8.39 13.89 21.04
C SER A 37 8.44 12.95 19.84
N ALA A 38 9.15 13.33 18.77
CA ALA A 38 9.33 12.49 17.58
C ALA A 38 10.21 11.27 17.87
N VAL A 39 11.31 11.46 18.63
CA VAL A 39 12.18 10.36 19.06
C VAL A 39 11.43 9.34 19.91
N ALA A 40 10.58 9.80 20.84
CA ALA A 40 9.74 8.92 21.66
C ALA A 40 8.75 8.11 20.81
N GLU A 41 8.07 8.76 19.85
CA GLU A 41 7.11 8.10 18.96
C GLU A 41 7.78 7.07 18.04
N VAL A 42 8.90 7.43 17.40
CA VAL A 42 9.66 6.51 16.57
C VAL A 42 10.15 5.32 17.39
N SER A 43 10.69 5.54 18.58
CA SER A 43 11.20 4.47 19.46
C SER A 43 10.12 3.48 19.92
N LEU A 44 8.87 3.93 20.02
CA LEU A 44 7.74 3.09 20.38
C LEU A 44 7.35 2.10 19.26
N HIS A 45 7.45 2.53 18.01
CA HIS A 45 6.95 1.78 16.85
C HIS A 45 8.05 1.26 15.90
N TYR A 46 9.30 1.67 16.09
CA TYR A 46 10.46 1.32 15.28
C TYR A 46 11.69 1.16 16.17
N ARG A 47 12.35 -0.01 16.09
CA ARG A 47 13.48 -0.35 16.96
C ARG A 47 14.79 0.05 16.30
N GLY A 48 15.67 0.69 17.05
CA GLY A 48 17.03 1.00 16.60
C GLY A 48 17.08 2.02 15.45
N ALA A 49 16.12 2.94 15.39
CA ALA A 49 16.14 4.01 14.40
C ALA A 49 17.37 4.90 14.60
N ASP A 50 18.10 5.12 13.52
CA ASP A 50 19.24 6.03 13.47
C ASP A 50 18.89 7.24 12.58
N ALA A 51 19.08 8.45 13.10
CA ALA A 51 18.64 9.67 12.42
C ALA A 51 19.32 9.90 11.06
N SER A 52 20.54 9.37 10.84
CA SER A 52 21.26 9.53 9.58
C SER A 52 20.77 8.60 8.46
N THR A 53 20.13 7.49 8.83
CA THR A 53 19.60 6.49 7.89
C THR A 53 18.07 6.45 7.82
N PHE A 54 17.39 7.07 8.78
CA PHE A 54 15.93 7.11 8.86
C PHE A 54 15.33 7.88 7.67
N ALA A 55 14.51 7.18 6.88
CA ALA A 55 13.97 7.69 5.63
C ALA A 55 12.44 7.82 5.66
N LEU A 56 11.87 8.33 4.57
CA LEU A 56 10.43 8.56 4.45
C LEU A 56 9.60 7.28 4.63
N HIS A 57 10.10 6.15 4.15
CA HIS A 57 9.39 4.87 4.27
C HIS A 57 9.36 4.35 5.72
N ASP A 58 10.41 4.63 6.52
CA ASP A 58 10.43 4.31 7.94
C ASP A 58 9.43 5.16 8.71
N SER A 59 9.37 6.46 8.42
CA SER A 59 8.38 7.38 8.99
C SER A 59 6.94 6.97 8.64
N GLN A 60 6.70 6.56 7.39
CA GLN A 60 5.42 5.98 6.95
C GLN A 60 5.03 4.72 7.75
N LEU A 61 6.00 3.85 8.04
CA LEU A 61 5.80 2.65 8.84
C LEU A 61 5.50 2.97 10.31
N VAL A 62 6.23 3.91 10.90
CA VAL A 62 5.97 4.41 12.28
C VAL A 62 4.55 4.95 12.36
N LEU A 63 4.16 5.82 11.44
CA LEU A 63 2.82 6.42 11.46
C LEU A 63 1.72 5.37 11.25
N ALA A 64 1.92 4.40 10.36
CA ALA A 64 1.00 3.28 10.19
C ALA A 64 0.80 2.50 11.49
N ARG A 65 1.91 2.14 12.16
CA ARG A 65 1.88 1.41 13.44
C ARG A 65 1.27 2.25 14.57
N ALA A 66 1.51 3.55 14.60
CA ALA A 66 0.90 4.48 15.57
C ALA A 66 -0.63 4.57 15.43
N HIS A 67 -1.15 4.31 14.24
CA HIS A 67 -2.58 4.18 13.94
C HIS A 67 -3.10 2.73 14.03
N GLY A 68 -2.27 1.76 14.42
CA GLY A 68 -2.65 0.35 14.56
C GLY A 68 -2.62 -0.48 13.28
N PHE A 69 -1.98 0.02 12.21
CA PHE A 69 -1.81 -0.69 10.95
C PHE A 69 -0.40 -1.26 10.81
N ASP A 70 -0.28 -2.47 10.27
CA ASP A 70 1.03 -3.12 10.07
C ASP A 70 1.87 -2.45 8.98
N SER A 71 1.24 -1.72 8.07
CA SER A 71 1.91 -1.08 6.93
C SER A 71 1.16 0.14 6.43
N TRP A 72 1.91 1.07 5.81
CA TRP A 72 1.37 2.27 5.19
C TRP A 72 0.32 1.99 4.09
N PRO A 73 0.48 1.00 3.19
CA PRO A 73 -0.57 0.61 2.26
C PRO A 73 -1.89 0.17 2.91
N LYS A 74 -1.86 -0.46 4.10
CA LYS A 74 -3.06 -0.85 4.85
C LYS A 74 -3.76 0.39 5.44
N LEU A 75 -3.00 1.32 6.03
CA LEU A 75 -3.53 2.59 6.52
C LEU A 75 -4.20 3.37 5.38
N LYS A 76 -3.53 3.49 4.23
CA LYS A 76 -4.11 4.10 3.01
C LYS A 76 -5.43 3.47 2.60
N ALA A 77 -5.47 2.14 2.53
CA ALA A 77 -6.67 1.40 2.15
C ALA A 77 -7.86 1.70 3.06
N TYR A 78 -7.60 1.82 4.36
CA TYR A 78 -8.61 2.14 5.36
C TYR A 78 -9.14 3.57 5.17
N VAL A 79 -8.24 4.52 4.94
CA VAL A 79 -8.60 5.94 4.75
C VAL A 79 -9.39 6.18 3.47
N ASP A 80 -8.97 5.56 2.37
CA ASP A 80 -9.62 5.75 1.07
C ASP A 80 -10.94 4.96 0.95
N GLY A 81 -11.25 4.06 1.89
CA GLY A 81 -12.37 3.10 1.82
C GLY A 81 -12.20 2.05 0.72
N VAL A 82 -11.04 2.04 0.03
CA VAL A 82 -10.73 1.17 -1.11
C VAL A 82 -9.68 0.14 -0.70
N THR A 83 -10.14 -1.08 -0.45
CA THR A 83 -9.29 -2.22 -0.13
C THR A 83 -8.91 -2.99 -1.41
N VAL A 84 -7.82 -3.76 -1.33
CA VAL A 84 -7.42 -4.71 -2.38
C VAL A 84 -8.56 -5.68 -2.70
N GLY A 85 -9.26 -6.17 -1.66
CA GLY A 85 -10.39 -7.08 -1.79
C GLY A 85 -11.59 -6.45 -2.52
N HIS A 86 -11.95 -5.20 -2.22
CA HIS A 86 -13.05 -4.51 -2.92
C HIS A 86 -12.77 -4.35 -4.42
N VAL A 87 -11.52 -4.05 -4.80
CA VAL A 87 -11.14 -3.98 -6.21
C VAL A 87 -11.22 -5.35 -6.86
N CYS A 88 -10.75 -6.40 -6.20
CA CYS A 88 -10.82 -7.78 -6.70
C CYS A 88 -12.28 -8.22 -6.90
N GLU A 89 -13.15 -7.99 -5.92
CA GLU A 89 -14.58 -8.32 -6.01
C GLU A 89 -15.26 -7.54 -7.16
N ALA A 90 -14.96 -6.24 -7.32
CA ALA A 90 -15.51 -5.45 -8.41
C ALA A 90 -15.06 -5.98 -9.79
N ILE A 91 -13.80 -6.41 -9.92
CA ILE A 91 -13.30 -7.08 -11.13
C ILE A 91 -14.01 -8.43 -11.36
N GLU A 92 -14.17 -9.25 -10.33
CA GLU A 92 -14.85 -10.55 -10.42
C GLU A 92 -16.31 -10.41 -10.86
N ARG A 93 -16.96 -9.32 -10.47
CA ARG A 93 -18.35 -8.98 -10.82
C ARG A 93 -18.46 -8.23 -12.15
N GLY A 94 -17.35 -7.84 -12.78
CA GLY A 94 -17.33 -7.04 -14.01
C GLY A 94 -17.80 -5.59 -13.82
N ASP A 95 -17.78 -5.06 -12.59
CA ASP A 95 -18.19 -3.69 -12.27
C ASP A 95 -17.06 -2.69 -12.60
N LEU A 96 -16.84 -2.49 -13.90
CA LEU A 96 -15.79 -1.61 -14.42
C LEU A 96 -15.93 -0.14 -13.98
N PRO A 97 -17.14 0.45 -13.84
CA PRO A 97 -17.30 1.77 -13.25
C PRO A 97 -16.78 1.87 -11.82
N ALA A 98 -17.08 0.88 -10.97
CA ALA A 98 -16.55 0.84 -9.61
C ALA A 98 -15.03 0.67 -9.60
N VAL A 99 -14.48 -0.22 -10.44
CA VAL A 99 -13.02 -0.40 -10.58
C VAL A 99 -12.35 0.90 -11.00
N ARG A 100 -12.91 1.64 -11.96
CA ARG A 100 -12.36 2.92 -12.42
C ARG A 100 -12.33 3.98 -11.31
N GLU A 101 -13.41 4.13 -10.55
CA GLU A 101 -13.43 5.09 -9.44
C GLU A 101 -12.46 4.68 -8.31
N MET A 102 -12.34 3.38 -8.03
CA MET A 102 -11.38 2.85 -7.07
C MET A 102 -9.92 3.09 -7.51
N LEU A 103 -9.59 2.85 -8.79
CA LEU A 103 -8.26 3.11 -9.35
C LEU A 103 -7.95 4.62 -9.45
N ARG A 104 -8.95 5.47 -9.71
CA ARG A 104 -8.77 6.93 -9.67
C ARG A 104 -8.39 7.42 -8.28
N ARG A 105 -8.97 6.83 -7.23
CA ARG A 105 -8.65 7.13 -5.83
C ARG A 105 -7.30 6.54 -5.41
N ARG A 106 -6.96 5.35 -5.90
CA ARG A 106 -5.73 4.64 -5.56
C ARG A 106 -5.06 4.03 -6.79
N PRO A 107 -4.31 4.83 -7.59
CA PRO A 107 -3.72 4.34 -8.83
C PRO A 107 -2.69 3.24 -8.61
N GLU A 108 -2.02 3.20 -7.46
CA GLU A 108 -1.06 2.13 -7.15
C GLU A 108 -1.68 0.73 -7.02
N LEU A 109 -3.01 0.62 -6.91
CA LEU A 109 -3.70 -0.67 -6.88
C LEU A 109 -3.66 -1.41 -8.22
N VAL A 110 -3.27 -0.75 -9.31
CA VAL A 110 -3.20 -1.37 -10.63
C VAL A 110 -2.19 -2.53 -10.68
N ASP A 111 -1.04 -2.37 -10.01
CA ASP A 111 0.09 -3.31 -10.07
C ASP A 111 0.16 -4.28 -8.87
N LEU A 112 -0.71 -4.10 -7.88
CA LEU A 112 -0.69 -4.89 -6.65
C LEU A 112 -1.15 -6.33 -6.90
N GLU A 113 -0.50 -7.25 -6.19
CA GLU A 113 -0.75 -8.69 -6.26
C GLU A 113 -2.18 -9.05 -5.85
N TRP A 114 -2.72 -10.09 -6.48
CA TRP A 114 -4.01 -10.65 -6.10
C TRP A 114 -3.86 -11.43 -4.79
N PRO A 115 -4.62 -11.11 -3.74
CA PRO A 115 -4.46 -11.76 -2.44
C PRO A 115 -4.79 -13.25 -2.55
N GLY A 116 -3.90 -14.11 -2.03
CA GLY A 116 -4.07 -15.57 -2.03
C GLY A 116 -3.60 -16.30 -3.30
N HIS A 117 -3.13 -15.58 -4.32
CA HIS A 117 -2.68 -16.16 -5.61
C HIS A 117 -1.19 -15.96 -5.90
N GLY A 118 -0.34 -15.87 -4.86
CA GLY A 118 1.11 -15.63 -5.03
C GLY A 118 1.39 -14.35 -5.82
N GLU A 119 2.40 -14.37 -6.71
CA GLU A 119 2.80 -13.22 -7.54
C GLU A 119 1.86 -12.94 -8.75
N THR A 120 0.65 -13.52 -8.74
CA THR A 120 -0.37 -13.31 -9.78
C THR A 120 -0.98 -11.92 -9.62
N ARG A 121 -0.61 -10.99 -10.50
CA ARG A 121 -1.23 -9.65 -10.57
C ARG A 121 -2.63 -9.68 -11.17
N ARG A 122 -3.43 -8.63 -10.90
CA ARG A 122 -4.81 -8.45 -11.39
C ARG A 122 -4.96 -8.61 -12.90
N LEU A 123 -3.98 -8.12 -13.68
CA LEU A 123 -3.98 -8.28 -15.13
C LEU A 123 -3.97 -9.77 -15.55
N HIS A 124 -3.20 -10.61 -14.87
CA HIS A 124 -3.16 -12.05 -15.16
C HIS A 124 -4.52 -12.71 -14.89
N VAL A 125 -5.22 -12.30 -13.84
CA VAL A 125 -6.56 -12.82 -13.53
C VAL A 125 -7.56 -12.41 -14.62
N ALA A 126 -7.54 -11.16 -15.07
CA ALA A 126 -8.41 -10.68 -16.15
C ALA A 126 -8.15 -11.43 -17.48
N VAL A 127 -6.87 -11.70 -17.80
CA VAL A 127 -6.47 -12.52 -18.96
C VAL A 127 -6.96 -13.97 -18.83
N LEU A 128 -6.74 -14.61 -17.68
CA LEU A 128 -7.19 -16.00 -17.45
C LEU A 128 -8.71 -16.14 -17.57
N ARG A 129 -9.47 -15.12 -17.17
CA ARG A 129 -10.93 -15.09 -17.27
C ARG A 129 -11.46 -14.70 -18.66
N ARG A 130 -10.56 -14.38 -19.60
CA ARG A 130 -10.91 -13.89 -20.94
C ARG A 130 -11.84 -12.66 -20.90
N ASP A 131 -11.57 -11.74 -19.98
CA ASP A 131 -12.30 -10.47 -19.86
C ASP A 131 -11.51 -9.33 -20.53
N PRO A 132 -11.74 -9.05 -21.84
CA PRO A 132 -10.98 -8.06 -22.57
C PRO A 132 -11.22 -6.63 -22.07
N LEU A 133 -12.39 -6.35 -21.49
CA LEU A 133 -12.73 -5.01 -21.00
C LEU A 133 -12.00 -4.70 -19.70
N ALA A 134 -11.91 -5.68 -18.78
CA ALA A 134 -11.08 -5.55 -17.58
C ALA A 134 -9.59 -5.43 -17.92
N VAL A 135 -9.10 -6.20 -18.90
CA VAL A 135 -7.72 -6.11 -19.40
C VAL A 135 -7.42 -4.71 -19.95
N GLN A 136 -8.29 -4.19 -20.82
CA GLN A 136 -8.12 -2.85 -21.40
C GLN A 136 -8.11 -1.76 -20.31
N LEU A 137 -9.07 -1.80 -19.38
CA LEU A 137 -9.15 -0.83 -18.30
C LEU A 137 -7.88 -0.84 -17.41
N LEU A 138 -7.36 -2.02 -17.09
CA LEU A 138 -6.14 -2.14 -16.28
C LEU A 138 -4.93 -1.56 -17.05
N MET A 139 -4.79 -1.85 -18.34
CA MET A 139 -3.71 -1.30 -19.17
C MET A 139 -3.83 0.23 -19.38
N GLU A 140 -5.04 0.76 -19.53
CA GLU A 140 -5.30 2.21 -19.57
C GLU A 140 -4.80 2.91 -18.30
N HIS A 141 -4.87 2.22 -17.16
CA HIS A 141 -4.35 2.69 -15.87
C HIS A 141 -2.89 2.30 -15.61
N SER A 142 -2.11 2.01 -16.67
CA SER A 142 -0.68 1.66 -16.62
C SER A 142 -0.36 0.31 -15.95
N ALA A 143 -1.28 -0.66 -15.96
CA ALA A 143 -0.94 -2.03 -15.57
C ALA A 143 0.19 -2.57 -16.46
N ASP A 144 1.32 -2.92 -15.84
CA ASP A 144 2.45 -3.47 -16.60
C ASP A 144 2.28 -4.98 -16.80
N ALA A 145 2.00 -5.38 -18.04
CA ALA A 145 1.92 -6.79 -18.44
C ALA A 145 3.24 -7.56 -18.34
N ARG A 146 4.37 -6.86 -18.20
CA ARG A 146 5.70 -7.45 -18.06
C ARG A 146 6.14 -7.62 -16.62
N ARG A 147 5.37 -7.09 -15.65
CA ARG A 147 5.64 -7.33 -14.23
C ARG A 147 4.89 -8.57 -13.77
N GLY A 148 5.63 -9.63 -13.51
CA GLY A 148 5.13 -10.92 -12.99
C GLY A 148 5.79 -12.12 -13.61
N ILE A 149 5.67 -13.27 -12.95
CA ILE A 149 6.41 -14.50 -13.26
C ILE A 149 6.09 -15.05 -14.66
N TRP A 150 5.05 -14.57 -15.36
CA TRP A 150 4.62 -15.14 -16.64
C TRP A 150 4.32 -14.08 -17.72
N PRO A 151 4.88 -14.16 -18.96
CA PRO A 151 5.81 -15.16 -19.48
C PRO A 151 7.31 -14.77 -19.35
N HIS A 152 7.64 -13.65 -18.70
CA HIS A 152 9.02 -13.17 -18.61
C HIS A 152 9.71 -13.69 -17.34
N ARG A 153 10.24 -14.91 -17.42
CA ARG A 153 11.33 -15.33 -16.52
C ARG A 153 12.63 -15.26 -17.30
N ASP A 154 13.62 -14.52 -16.81
CA ASP A 154 14.99 -14.84 -17.16
C ASP A 154 15.27 -16.26 -16.65
N ALA A 155 15.83 -17.11 -17.51
CA ALA A 155 16.16 -18.47 -17.17
C ALA A 155 17.01 -18.45 -15.89
N THR A 156 16.55 -19.15 -14.85
CA THR A 156 17.38 -19.41 -13.68
C THR A 156 18.63 -20.10 -14.19
N SER A 157 19.78 -19.40 -14.16
CA SER A 157 21.07 -20.00 -14.48
C SER A 157 21.24 -21.26 -13.63
N PRO A 158 21.63 -22.40 -14.23
CA PRO A 158 21.83 -23.63 -13.48
C PRO A 158 22.91 -23.43 -12.43
N VAL A 159 22.64 -23.91 -11.22
CA VAL A 159 23.57 -24.00 -10.08
C VAL A 159 24.69 -25.01 -10.36
#